data_AF-A0A3A4QGP1-F1
#
_entry.id   AF-A0A3A4QGP1-F1
#
_cell.length_a   1.000
_cell.length_b   1.000
_cell.length_c   1.000
_cell.angle_alpha   90.00
_cell.angle_beta   90.00
_cell.angle_gamma   90.00
#
_symmetry.space_group_name_H-M   'P 1'
#
loop_
_entity.id
_entity.type
_entity.pdbx_description
1 polymer ?
#
loop_
_entity_poly.entity_id
_entity_poly.type
_entity_poly.pdbx_seq_one_letter_code
_entity_poly.pdbx_strand_id
1 'polypeptide(L)'
;MLSLAFFGGMISIIWHEKNYKYLAGHIVSARNYLGRFRWFFAGLFFLFPIWLLQFTVWGIVFQGFFIRLLIWILSLLIISLSITEGNVLIEWKVLLSALVLTGGAYAIAASLRFVSGYPFSLGWSEGNRLWDYSIMFGRNRYDYPPDQEIFVLLEKGRQFVGGIPFLIPGITMKTVRIWVGLLDIFPYLLLGFALFRSAAKERLLWIILSLWTYLFLKQGPINSTLIISALLVVMAWRSSLLISIPLILLAGYFTNISRFTWIFAPSIWIAMLELSDSTLKRDGQIQRDRWIRVITLFGFGLIGGVLLPELIKLL
;
A
#
# COMPACT_ATOMS: atom_id res chain seq x y z
N MET A 1 -32.73 12.06 6.21
CA MET A 1 -34.04 11.41 6.46
C MET A 1 -34.36 10.30 5.47
N LEU A 2 -34.29 10.53 4.15
CA LEU A 2 -34.49 9.47 3.13
C LEU A 2 -33.55 8.26 3.28
N SER A 3 -32.28 8.48 3.62
CA SER A 3 -31.32 7.41 3.87
C SER A 3 -31.71 6.54 5.08
N LEU A 4 -32.12 7.16 6.19
CA LEU A 4 -32.53 6.44 7.40
C LEU A 4 -33.81 5.63 7.19
N ALA A 5 -34.78 6.15 6.43
CA ALA A 5 -36.00 5.42 6.09
C ALA A 5 -35.71 4.21 5.17
N PHE A 6 -34.81 4.37 4.20
CA PHE A 6 -34.35 3.27 3.35
C PHE A 6 -33.62 2.18 4.16
N PHE A 7 -32.69 2.57 5.03
CA PHE A 7 -31.99 1.63 5.92
C PHE A 7 -32.94 0.95 6.90
N GLY A 8 -33.88 1.69 7.51
CA GLY A 8 -34.92 1.14 8.38
C GLY A 8 -35.78 0.12 7.65
N GLY A 9 -36.23 0.44 6.43
CA GLY A 9 -37.00 -0.48 5.58
C GLY A 9 -36.24 -1.76 5.23
N MET A 10 -34.95 -1.67 4.87
CA MET A 10 -34.15 -2.88 4.63
C MET A 10 -33.99 -3.72 5.89
N ILE A 11 -33.72 -3.09 7.05
CA ILE A 11 -33.59 -3.80 8.33
C ILE A 11 -34.90 -4.52 8.67
N SER A 12 -36.05 -3.88 8.49
CA SER A 12 -37.37 -4.50 8.73
C SER A 12 -37.65 -5.69 7.81
N ILE A 13 -37.25 -5.60 6.53
CA ILE A 13 -37.38 -6.72 5.57
C ILE A 13 -36.48 -7.90 5.97
N ILE A 14 -35.26 -7.60 6.44
CA ILE A 14 -34.30 -8.60 6.90
C ILE A 14 -34.73 -9.24 8.23
N TRP A 15 -35.45 -8.49 9.09
CA TRP A 15 -35.86 -8.95 10.42
C TRP A 15 -36.83 -10.14 10.39
N HIS A 16 -37.59 -10.31 9.30
CA HIS A 16 -38.42 -11.51 9.11
C HIS A 16 -37.67 -12.61 8.35
N GLU A 17 -37.20 -13.62 9.08
CA GLU A 17 -36.42 -14.75 8.55
C GLU A 17 -37.08 -15.43 7.33
N LYS A 18 -38.41 -15.55 7.32
CA LYS A 18 -39.16 -16.15 6.19
C LYS A 18 -39.03 -15.30 4.91
N ASN A 19 -39.18 -13.99 5.02
CA ASN A 19 -39.06 -13.06 3.89
C ASN A 19 -37.61 -13.03 3.39
N TYR A 20 -36.65 -13.06 4.30
CA TYR A 20 -35.23 -13.15 3.95
C TYR A 20 -34.91 -14.42 3.14
N LYS A 21 -35.31 -15.61 3.61
CA LYS A 21 -35.05 -16.87 2.89
C LYS A 21 -35.69 -16.88 1.51
N TYR A 22 -36.92 -16.38 1.40
CA TYR A 22 -37.63 -16.29 0.11
C TYR A 22 -36.92 -15.35 -0.87
N LEU A 23 -36.58 -14.13 -0.44
CA LEU A 23 -35.87 -13.15 -1.27
C LEU A 23 -34.47 -13.62 -1.65
N ALA A 24 -33.72 -14.17 -0.70
CA ALA A 24 -32.39 -14.72 -0.94
C ALA A 24 -32.43 -15.85 -1.99
N GLY A 25 -33.43 -16.74 -1.91
CA GLY A 25 -33.64 -17.80 -2.90
C GLY A 25 -33.89 -17.27 -4.30
N HIS A 26 -34.72 -16.23 -4.44
CA HIS A 26 -34.98 -15.58 -5.74
C HIS A 26 -33.72 -14.92 -6.31
N ILE A 27 -32.97 -14.21 -5.47
CA ILE A 27 -31.72 -13.55 -5.88
C ILE A 27 -30.67 -14.59 -6.32
N VAL A 28 -30.53 -15.68 -5.56
CA VAL A 28 -29.62 -16.79 -5.91
C VAL A 28 -30.04 -17.46 -7.22
N SER A 29 -31.34 -17.72 -7.41
CA SER A 29 -31.87 -18.28 -8.65
C SER A 29 -31.59 -17.36 -9.85
N ALA A 30 -31.89 -16.06 -9.72
CA ALA A 30 -31.61 -15.07 -10.75
C ALA A 30 -30.12 -14.97 -11.09
N ARG A 31 -29.25 -14.95 -10.07
CA ARG A 31 -27.79 -15.00 -10.26
C ARG A 31 -27.37 -16.24 -11.05
N ASN A 32 -27.87 -17.41 -10.66
CA ASN A 32 -27.48 -18.67 -11.27
C ASN A 32 -27.99 -18.76 -12.72
N TYR A 33 -29.15 -18.16 -13.01
CA TYR A 33 -29.68 -18.03 -14.37
C TYR A 33 -28.78 -17.18 -15.29
N LEU A 34 -28.11 -16.14 -14.75
CA LEU A 34 -27.17 -15.31 -15.54
C LEU A 34 -25.93 -16.09 -16.03
N GLY A 35 -25.61 -17.25 -15.44
CA GLY A 35 -24.50 -18.10 -15.88
C GLY A 35 -23.18 -17.31 -15.95
N ARG A 36 -22.52 -17.31 -17.12
CA ARG A 36 -21.25 -16.57 -17.32
C ARG A 36 -21.42 -15.05 -17.33
N PHE A 37 -22.62 -14.54 -17.60
CA PHE A 37 -22.87 -13.09 -17.66
C PHE A 37 -22.72 -12.42 -16.30
N ARG A 38 -22.77 -13.18 -15.19
CA ARG A 38 -22.45 -12.69 -13.84
C ARG A 38 -21.03 -12.09 -13.76
N TRP A 39 -20.07 -12.59 -14.53
CA TRP A 39 -18.71 -12.05 -14.57
C TRP A 39 -18.63 -10.68 -15.25
N PHE A 40 -19.48 -10.43 -16.26
CA PHE A 40 -19.61 -9.12 -16.86
C PHE A 40 -20.12 -8.11 -15.84
N PHE A 41 -21.16 -8.46 -15.07
CA PHE A 41 -21.65 -7.61 -13.97
C PHE A 41 -20.58 -7.38 -12.91
N ALA A 42 -19.86 -8.43 -12.48
CA ALA A 42 -18.77 -8.27 -11.53
C ALA A 42 -17.70 -7.29 -12.05
N GLY A 43 -17.28 -7.41 -13.32
CA GLY A 43 -16.32 -6.51 -13.94
C GLY A 43 -16.84 -5.07 -14.08
N LEU A 44 -18.10 -4.91 -14.50
CA LEU A 44 -18.75 -3.61 -14.62
C LEU A 44 -18.82 -2.89 -13.27
N PHE A 45 -19.34 -3.55 -12.23
CA PHE A 45 -19.45 -2.96 -10.89
C PHE A 45 -18.11 -2.84 -10.17
N PHE A 46 -17.07 -3.54 -10.64
CA PHE A 46 -15.69 -3.32 -10.19
C PHE A 46 -15.09 -2.05 -10.81
N LEU A 47 -15.18 -1.89 -12.13
CA LEU A 47 -14.53 -0.79 -12.86
C LEU A 47 -15.32 0.53 -12.83
N PHE A 48 -16.63 0.47 -12.98
CA PHE A 48 -17.49 1.64 -13.11
C PHE A 48 -17.32 2.64 -11.96
N PRO A 49 -17.39 2.24 -10.68
CA PRO A 49 -17.40 3.22 -9.60
C PRO A 49 -15.98 3.76 -9.35
N ILE A 50 -14.93 3.00 -9.70
CA ILE A 50 -13.55 3.50 -9.75
C ILE A 50 -13.40 4.58 -10.83
N TRP A 51 -13.82 4.28 -12.05
CA TRP A 51 -13.80 5.24 -13.16
C TRP A 51 -14.58 6.51 -12.80
N LEU A 52 -15.83 6.36 -12.36
CA LEU A 52 -16.72 7.45 -11.99
C LEU A 52 -16.12 8.33 -10.90
N LEU A 53 -15.64 7.74 -9.80
CA LEU A 53 -15.20 8.51 -8.63
C LEU A 53 -13.77 9.04 -8.71
N GLN A 54 -12.88 8.42 -9.49
CA GLN A 54 -11.47 8.81 -9.55
C GLN A 54 -11.09 9.58 -10.82
N PHE A 55 -11.77 9.33 -11.95
CA PHE A 55 -11.33 9.81 -13.26
C PHE A 55 -12.37 10.71 -13.98
N THR A 56 -13.50 11.00 -13.34
CA THR A 56 -14.51 11.93 -13.89
C THR A 56 -14.80 13.10 -12.95
N VAL A 57 -15.41 14.15 -13.47
CA VAL A 57 -15.85 15.33 -12.69
C VAL A 57 -16.85 14.94 -11.59
N TRP A 58 -17.61 13.86 -11.78
CA TRP A 58 -18.53 13.34 -10.77
C TRP A 58 -17.82 12.90 -9.49
N GLY A 59 -16.54 12.55 -9.54
CA GLY A 59 -15.73 12.31 -8.34
C GLY A 59 -15.67 13.53 -7.41
N ILE A 60 -15.66 14.74 -7.97
CA ILE A 60 -15.67 16.00 -7.22
C ILE A 60 -17.07 16.25 -6.66
N VAL A 61 -18.11 16.03 -7.48
CA VAL A 61 -19.52 16.19 -7.07
C VAL A 61 -19.86 15.23 -5.92
N PHE A 62 -19.47 13.96 -6.03
CA PHE A 62 -19.69 12.93 -5.02
C PHE A 62 -18.51 12.80 -4.06
N GLN A 63 -18.03 13.92 -3.51
CA GLN A 63 -16.92 13.92 -2.54
C GLN A 63 -17.32 13.48 -1.12
N GLY A 64 -18.62 13.48 -0.81
CA GLY A 64 -19.12 13.14 0.53
C GLY A 64 -18.77 11.70 0.95
N PHE A 65 -18.33 11.54 2.19
CA PHE A 65 -17.94 10.24 2.75
C PHE A 65 -19.06 9.20 2.60
N PHE A 66 -20.28 9.53 3.03
CA PHE A 66 -21.40 8.59 3.03
C PHE A 66 -21.85 8.15 1.63
N ILE A 67 -21.82 9.05 0.63
CA ILE A 67 -22.22 8.70 -0.73
C ILE A 67 -21.19 7.79 -1.39
N ARG A 68 -19.89 8.06 -1.19
CA ARG A 68 -18.81 7.18 -1.67
C ARG A 68 -18.85 5.81 -0.99
N LEU A 69 -19.08 5.80 0.32
CA LEU A 69 -19.23 4.57 1.10
C LEU A 69 -20.43 3.76 0.58
N LEU A 70 -21.57 4.40 0.32
CA LEU A 70 -22.75 3.73 -0.23
C LEU A 70 -22.47 3.13 -1.61
N ILE A 71 -21.91 3.92 -2.54
CA ILE A 71 -21.54 3.44 -3.88
C ILE A 71 -20.59 2.24 -3.79
N TRP A 72 -19.60 2.31 -2.91
CA TRP A 72 -18.64 1.23 -2.71
C TRP A 72 -19.27 -0.01 -2.08
N ILE A 73 -20.10 0.12 -1.04
CA ILE A 73 -20.83 -1.01 -0.41
C ILE A 73 -21.75 -1.68 -1.42
N LEU A 74 -22.51 -0.92 -2.22
CA LEU A 74 -23.37 -1.49 -3.26
C LEU A 74 -22.55 -2.26 -4.30
N SER A 75 -21.44 -1.67 -4.75
CA SER A 75 -20.52 -2.33 -5.70
C SER A 75 -19.94 -3.62 -5.11
N LEU A 76 -19.50 -3.57 -3.86
CA LEU A 76 -18.98 -4.72 -3.11
C LEU A 76 -20.02 -5.85 -3.02
N LEU A 77 -21.26 -5.53 -2.65
CA LEU A 77 -22.33 -6.52 -2.52
C LEU A 77 -22.68 -7.15 -3.88
N ILE A 78 -22.77 -6.34 -4.94
CA ILE A 78 -23.07 -6.82 -6.29
C ILE A 78 -21.95 -7.72 -6.83
N ILE A 79 -20.68 -7.32 -6.65
CA ILE A 79 -19.52 -8.13 -7.03
C ILE A 79 -19.51 -9.45 -6.25
N SER A 80 -19.69 -9.38 -4.93
CA SER A 80 -19.66 -10.56 -4.06
C SER A 80 -20.79 -11.53 -4.39
N LEU A 81 -22.00 -11.00 -4.61
CA LEU A 81 -23.14 -11.77 -5.06
C LEU A 81 -22.85 -12.44 -6.41
N SER A 82 -22.33 -11.69 -7.39
CA SER A 82 -22.08 -12.17 -8.75
C SER A 82 -21.04 -13.29 -8.82
N ILE A 83 -20.00 -13.23 -7.97
CA ILE A 83 -18.89 -14.20 -7.97
C ILE A 83 -19.22 -15.44 -7.13
N THR A 84 -20.05 -15.30 -6.08
CA THR A 84 -20.42 -16.42 -5.20
C THR A 84 -21.05 -17.58 -5.99
N GLU A 85 -20.69 -18.81 -5.63
CA GLU A 85 -21.17 -20.03 -6.26
C GLU A 85 -22.18 -20.79 -5.37
N GLY A 86 -22.85 -21.78 -5.94
CA GLY A 86 -23.79 -22.63 -5.21
C GLY A 86 -25.11 -21.96 -4.81
N ASN A 87 -25.65 -22.37 -3.66
CA ASN A 87 -26.98 -21.97 -3.16
C ASN A 87 -26.93 -20.95 -2.01
N VAL A 88 -25.77 -20.34 -1.77
CA VAL A 88 -25.59 -19.30 -0.76
C VAL A 88 -25.65 -17.92 -1.42
N LEU A 89 -26.22 -16.94 -0.72
CA LEU A 89 -26.35 -15.57 -1.22
C LEU A 89 -24.97 -14.93 -1.46
N ILE A 90 -24.16 -14.83 -0.40
CA ILE A 90 -22.79 -14.34 -0.46
C ILE A 90 -21.93 -15.22 0.43
N GLU A 91 -20.86 -15.79 -0.12
CA GLU A 91 -19.87 -16.50 0.68
C GLU A 91 -18.93 -15.52 1.41
N TRP A 92 -18.62 -15.81 2.67
CA TRP A 92 -17.75 -14.96 3.49
C TRP A 92 -16.36 -14.74 2.87
N LYS A 93 -15.75 -15.80 2.32
CA LYS A 93 -14.44 -15.73 1.66
C LYS A 93 -14.48 -14.85 0.42
N VAL A 94 -15.57 -14.93 -0.36
CA VAL A 94 -15.78 -14.11 -1.55
C VAL A 94 -15.97 -12.65 -1.17
N LEU A 95 -16.78 -12.37 -0.14
CA LEU A 95 -16.98 -11.02 0.38
C LEU A 95 -15.67 -10.38 0.84
N LEU A 96 -14.87 -11.09 1.64
CA LEU A 96 -13.56 -10.61 2.09
C LEU A 96 -12.60 -10.36 0.93
N SER A 97 -12.58 -11.26 -0.06
CA SER A 97 -11.73 -11.10 -1.25
C SER A 97 -12.16 -9.89 -2.08
N ALA A 98 -13.47 -9.72 -2.30
CA ALA A 98 -14.03 -8.58 -2.99
C ALA A 98 -13.77 -7.26 -2.24
N LEU A 99 -13.81 -7.27 -0.90
CA LEU A 99 -13.50 -6.12 -0.06
C LEU A 99 -12.06 -5.65 -0.27
N VAL A 100 -11.09 -6.58 -0.20
CA VAL A 100 -9.67 -6.28 -0.40
C VAL A 100 -9.39 -5.87 -1.85
N LEU A 101 -9.96 -6.58 -2.83
CA LEU A 101 -9.75 -6.28 -4.25
C LEU A 101 -10.31 -4.91 -4.63
N THR A 102 -11.57 -4.62 -4.28
CA THR A 102 -12.18 -3.33 -4.61
C THR A 102 -11.50 -2.21 -3.85
N GLY A 103 -11.26 -2.35 -2.55
CA GLY A 103 -10.53 -1.35 -1.77
C GLY A 103 -9.15 -1.07 -2.35
N GLY A 104 -8.40 -2.12 -2.69
CA GLY A 104 -7.06 -2.02 -3.28
C GLY A 104 -7.07 -1.32 -4.63
N ALA A 105 -8.01 -1.68 -5.51
CA ALA A 105 -8.16 -1.05 -6.81
C ALA A 105 -8.56 0.43 -6.69
N TYR A 106 -9.44 0.78 -5.75
CA TYR A 106 -9.78 2.16 -5.44
C TYR A 106 -8.57 2.97 -4.97
N ALA A 107 -7.78 2.43 -4.05
CA ALA A 107 -6.60 3.10 -3.52
C ALA A 107 -5.52 3.27 -4.60
N ILE A 108 -5.28 2.24 -5.43
CA ILE A 108 -4.36 2.31 -6.57
C ILE A 108 -4.81 3.38 -7.58
N ALA A 109 -6.10 3.37 -7.95
CA ALA A 109 -6.66 4.37 -8.85
C ALA A 109 -6.54 5.79 -8.28
N ALA A 110 -6.77 5.96 -6.97
CA ALA A 110 -6.61 7.23 -6.30
C ALA A 110 -5.16 7.74 -6.34
N SER A 111 -4.15 6.87 -6.22
CA SER A 111 -2.73 7.24 -6.36
C SER A 111 -2.37 7.67 -7.79
N LEU A 112 -3.11 7.19 -8.81
CA LEU A 112 -2.84 7.47 -10.22
C LEU A 112 -3.73 8.56 -10.83
N ARG A 113 -4.73 9.07 -10.10
CA ARG A 113 -5.74 10.00 -10.63
C ARG A 113 -5.17 11.33 -11.16
N PHE A 114 -4.00 11.73 -10.69
CA PHE A 114 -3.33 12.97 -11.11
C PHE A 114 -2.24 12.75 -12.17
N VAL A 115 -2.14 11.56 -12.74
CA VAL A 115 -1.23 11.29 -13.85
C VAL A 115 -1.69 12.05 -15.08
N SER A 116 -1.01 13.15 -15.38
CA SER A 116 -1.26 13.95 -16.60
C SER A 116 -0.01 14.72 -17.02
N GLY A 117 0.04 15.12 -18.29
CA GLY A 117 1.07 16.02 -18.81
C GLY A 117 0.81 17.50 -18.54
N TYR A 118 -0.23 17.86 -17.78
CA TYR A 118 -0.62 19.24 -17.54
C TYR A 118 0.49 19.99 -16.78
N PRO A 119 0.94 21.18 -17.23
CA PRO A 119 2.16 21.80 -16.69
C PRO A 119 1.98 22.39 -15.28
N PHE A 120 0.75 22.67 -14.87
CA PHE A 120 0.49 23.25 -13.55
C PHE A 120 0.18 22.20 -12.50
N SER A 121 0.30 22.62 -11.24
CA SER A 121 0.04 21.76 -10.09
C SER A 121 -1.43 21.34 -10.02
N LEU A 122 -1.67 20.08 -9.66
CA LEU A 122 -2.99 19.44 -9.54
C LEU A 122 -3.40 19.22 -8.09
N GLY A 123 -2.55 19.60 -7.14
CA GLY A 123 -2.80 19.40 -5.72
C GLY A 123 -1.87 20.21 -4.84
N TRP A 124 -2.21 20.26 -3.55
CA TRP A 124 -1.46 21.04 -2.58
C TRP A 124 0.03 20.63 -2.52
N SER A 125 0.91 21.60 -2.73
CA SER A 125 2.37 21.46 -2.71
C SER A 125 2.95 20.42 -3.67
N GLU A 126 2.19 19.94 -4.65
CA GLU A 126 2.69 18.94 -5.59
C GLU A 126 3.84 19.51 -6.44
N GLY A 127 3.70 20.74 -6.96
CA GLY A 127 4.78 21.42 -7.67
C GLY A 127 6.09 21.51 -6.86
N ASN A 128 5.99 21.95 -5.59
CA ASN A 128 7.17 22.06 -4.71
C ASN A 128 7.83 20.70 -4.48
N ARG A 129 7.06 19.62 -4.31
CA ARG A 129 7.62 18.26 -4.14
C ARG A 129 8.32 17.77 -5.40
N LEU A 130 7.73 18.00 -6.57
CA LEU A 130 8.36 17.62 -7.84
C LEU A 130 9.65 18.40 -8.08
N TRP A 131 9.67 19.68 -7.70
CA TRP A 131 10.86 20.50 -7.70
C TRP A 131 11.92 19.93 -6.74
N ASP A 132 11.58 19.65 -5.48
CA ASP A 132 12.49 19.06 -4.49
C ASP A 132 13.10 17.73 -4.99
N TYR A 133 12.28 16.84 -5.57
CA TYR A 133 12.75 15.57 -6.15
C TYR A 133 13.73 15.76 -7.31
N SER A 134 13.54 16.81 -8.09
CA SER A 134 14.36 17.05 -9.27
C SER A 134 15.77 17.53 -8.95
N ILE A 135 16.02 18.12 -7.78
CA ILE A 135 17.31 18.77 -7.51
C ILE A 135 18.47 17.78 -7.50
N MET A 136 18.28 16.59 -6.90
CA MET A 136 19.37 15.61 -6.76
C MET A 136 19.92 15.09 -8.10
N PHE A 137 19.05 14.84 -9.09
CA PHE A 137 19.46 14.23 -10.37
C PHE A 137 19.15 15.10 -11.60
N GLY A 138 18.53 16.25 -11.40
CA GLY A 138 18.05 17.12 -12.46
C GLY A 138 18.30 18.61 -12.25
N ARG A 139 19.26 18.96 -11.39
CA ARG A 139 19.72 20.33 -11.17
C ARG A 139 20.03 21.10 -12.46
N ASN A 140 20.60 20.42 -13.46
CA ASN A 140 20.97 21.02 -14.75
C ASN A 140 19.77 21.56 -15.58
N ARG A 141 18.54 21.33 -15.13
CA ARG A 141 17.32 21.89 -15.74
C ARG A 141 17.02 23.32 -15.28
N TYR A 142 17.73 23.79 -14.25
CA TYR A 142 17.53 25.11 -13.67
C TYR A 142 18.72 26.02 -14.00
N ASP A 143 18.41 27.27 -14.31
CA ASP A 143 19.41 28.32 -14.43
C ASP A 143 19.83 28.76 -13.01
N TYR A 144 20.85 28.09 -12.46
CA TYR A 144 21.37 28.33 -11.12
C TYR A 144 22.89 28.19 -11.13
N PRO A 145 23.64 29.03 -10.39
CA PRO A 145 25.10 28.96 -10.38
C PRO A 145 25.61 27.54 -10.04
N PRO A 146 26.53 26.97 -10.85
CA PRO A 146 26.96 25.57 -10.70
C PRO A 146 27.74 25.31 -9.40
N ASP A 147 28.32 26.36 -8.82
CA ASP A 147 29.09 26.37 -7.58
C ASP A 147 28.22 26.55 -6.31
N GLN A 148 26.93 26.87 -6.45
CA GLN A 148 26.05 27.11 -5.31
C GLN A 148 25.08 25.94 -5.07
N GLU A 149 24.94 25.51 -3.83
CA GLU A 149 23.92 24.52 -3.47
C GLU A 149 22.51 25.11 -3.60
N ILE A 150 21.62 24.39 -4.27
CA ILE A 150 20.19 24.74 -4.26
C ILE A 150 19.62 24.24 -2.94
N PHE A 151 19.06 25.15 -2.14
CA PHE A 151 18.41 24.79 -0.89
C PHE A 151 17.15 23.95 -1.16
N VAL A 152 17.04 22.77 -0.53
CA VAL A 152 15.90 21.86 -0.69
C VAL A 152 15.31 21.52 0.66
N LEU A 153 13.98 21.60 0.79
CA LEU A 153 13.29 21.30 2.06
C LEU A 153 13.23 19.80 2.36
N LEU A 154 13.28 18.99 1.31
CA LEU A 154 13.15 17.55 1.38
C LEU A 154 14.47 16.86 1.75
N GLU A 155 14.42 15.84 2.60
CA GLU A 155 15.59 15.07 3.00
C GLU A 155 16.18 14.25 1.84
N LYS A 156 17.51 14.04 1.84
CA LYS A 156 18.25 13.38 0.74
C LYS A 156 17.70 12.01 0.36
N GLY A 157 17.29 11.19 1.32
CA GLY A 157 16.73 9.86 1.04
C GLY A 157 15.40 9.91 0.25
N ARG A 158 14.58 10.94 0.49
CA ARG A 158 13.33 11.14 -0.25
C ARG A 158 13.59 11.78 -1.62
N GLN A 159 14.55 12.70 -1.71
CA GLN A 159 15.03 13.22 -2.99
C GLN A 159 15.56 12.09 -3.87
N PHE A 160 16.34 11.17 -3.30
CA PHE A 160 16.90 10.02 -4.02
C PHE A 160 15.79 9.18 -4.66
N VAL A 161 14.79 8.74 -3.89
CA VAL A 161 13.74 7.87 -4.41
C VAL A 161 12.80 8.60 -5.36
N GLY A 162 12.38 9.82 -5.04
CA GLY A 162 11.49 10.59 -5.92
C GLY A 162 12.19 11.12 -7.18
N GLY A 163 13.51 11.31 -7.11
CA GLY A 163 14.32 11.92 -8.15
C GLY A 163 14.76 10.97 -9.26
N ILE A 164 14.63 9.65 -9.09
CA ILE A 164 15.08 8.63 -10.07
C ILE A 164 14.70 8.96 -11.52
N PRO A 165 13.46 9.39 -11.84
CA PRO A 165 13.09 9.71 -13.23
C PRO A 165 13.91 10.83 -13.87
N PHE A 166 14.48 11.74 -13.07
CA PHE A 166 15.25 12.88 -13.58
C PHE A 166 16.64 12.50 -14.10
N LEU A 167 17.10 11.27 -13.86
CA LEU A 167 18.25 10.67 -14.54
C LEU A 167 18.02 10.52 -16.05
N ILE A 168 16.77 10.46 -16.49
CA ILE A 168 16.40 10.33 -17.90
C ILE A 168 16.37 11.73 -18.55
N PRO A 169 17.18 11.99 -19.58
CA PRO A 169 17.11 13.24 -20.34
C PRO A 169 15.74 13.43 -20.99
N GLY A 170 15.20 14.66 -20.98
CA GLY A 170 13.91 14.96 -21.60
C GLY A 170 12.68 14.34 -20.92
N ILE A 171 12.80 13.89 -19.66
CA ILE A 171 11.69 13.31 -18.90
C ILE A 171 10.44 14.21 -18.90
N THR A 172 9.27 13.63 -19.18
CA THR A 172 8.01 14.38 -19.22
C THR A 172 7.36 14.50 -17.84
N MET A 173 6.56 15.54 -17.63
CA MET A 173 5.77 15.73 -16.41
C MET A 173 4.85 14.52 -16.13
N LYS A 174 4.26 13.95 -17.18
CA LYS A 174 3.42 12.75 -17.07
C LYS A 174 4.20 11.58 -16.48
N THR A 175 5.43 11.35 -16.95
CA THR A 175 6.28 10.25 -16.47
C THR A 175 6.68 10.44 -15.00
N VAL A 176 7.03 11.67 -14.60
CA VAL A 176 7.37 11.97 -13.20
C VAL A 176 6.15 11.73 -12.29
N ARG A 177 4.94 12.13 -12.70
CA ARG A 177 3.71 11.87 -11.93
C ARG A 177 3.35 10.40 -11.86
N ILE A 178 3.57 9.64 -12.95
CA ILE A 178 3.45 8.18 -12.92
C ILE A 178 4.38 7.63 -11.84
N TRP A 179 5.65 8.02 -11.85
CA TRP A 179 6.61 7.56 -10.84
C TRP A 179 6.16 7.87 -9.41
N VAL A 180 5.72 9.10 -9.13
CA VAL A 180 5.21 9.47 -7.80
C VAL A 180 4.00 8.61 -7.40
N GLY A 181 3.04 8.41 -8.31
CA GLY A 181 1.91 7.52 -8.06
C GLY A 181 2.33 6.06 -7.81
N LEU A 182 3.36 5.59 -8.52
CA LEU A 182 3.93 4.25 -8.34
C LEU A 182 4.67 4.10 -7.01
N LEU A 183 5.34 5.14 -6.51
CA LEU A 183 5.93 5.15 -5.17
C LEU A 183 4.88 5.01 -4.08
N ASP A 184 3.65 5.45 -4.34
CA ASP A 184 2.50 5.29 -3.45
C ASP A 184 1.83 3.91 -3.55
N ILE A 185 2.32 3.01 -4.40
CA ILE A 185 1.74 1.69 -4.66
C ILE A 185 2.79 0.59 -4.45
N PHE A 186 3.85 0.59 -5.25
CA PHE A 186 4.75 -0.56 -5.37
C PHE A 186 5.51 -0.91 -4.09
N PRO A 187 6.14 0.02 -3.35
CA PRO A 187 6.86 -0.32 -2.13
C PRO A 187 5.99 -1.10 -1.13
N TYR A 188 4.72 -0.70 -1.00
CA TYR A 188 3.77 -1.32 -0.08
C TYR A 188 3.35 -2.72 -0.54
N LEU A 189 3.07 -2.88 -1.84
CA LEU A 189 2.75 -4.20 -2.41
C LEU A 189 3.95 -5.13 -2.29
N LEU A 190 5.15 -4.66 -2.65
CA LEU A 190 6.39 -5.44 -2.54
C LEU A 190 6.67 -5.87 -1.12
N LEU A 191 6.42 -5.00 -0.13
CA LEU A 191 6.50 -5.36 1.28
C LEU A 191 5.53 -6.50 1.64
N GLY A 192 4.27 -6.41 1.21
CA GLY A 192 3.28 -7.49 1.39
C GLY A 192 3.71 -8.80 0.73
N PHE A 193 4.20 -8.73 -0.52
CA PHE A 193 4.72 -9.88 -1.25
C PHE A 193 5.89 -10.53 -0.49
N ALA A 194 6.85 -9.73 -0.04
CA ALA A 194 8.00 -10.21 0.72
C ALA A 194 7.61 -10.82 2.07
N LEU A 195 6.65 -10.23 2.77
CA LEU A 195 6.19 -10.69 4.08
C LEU A 195 5.51 -12.06 3.99
N PHE A 196 4.66 -12.26 2.99
CA PHE A 196 3.87 -13.49 2.84
C PHE A 196 4.49 -14.54 1.91
N ARG A 197 5.71 -14.32 1.40
CA ARG A 197 6.41 -15.21 0.44
C ARG A 197 6.50 -16.68 0.86
N SER A 198 6.44 -16.95 2.16
CA SER A 198 6.58 -18.29 2.73
C SER A 198 5.28 -18.81 3.39
N ALA A 199 4.28 -17.95 3.57
CA ALA A 199 3.05 -18.29 4.28
C ALA A 199 1.92 -18.74 3.36
N ALA A 200 1.82 -18.17 2.16
CA ALA A 200 0.76 -18.48 1.20
C ALA A 200 1.26 -19.39 0.08
N LYS A 201 0.79 -20.65 0.05
CA LYS A 201 1.05 -21.58 -1.07
C LYS A 201 0.23 -21.23 -2.32
N GLU A 202 -0.96 -20.67 -2.12
CA GLU A 202 -1.87 -20.28 -3.19
C GLU A 202 -1.52 -18.88 -3.72
N ARG A 203 -1.24 -18.77 -5.03
CA ARG A 203 -0.84 -17.51 -5.68
C ARG A 203 -1.87 -16.40 -5.49
N LEU A 204 -3.16 -16.73 -5.58
CA LEU A 204 -4.23 -15.75 -5.44
C LEU A 204 -4.31 -15.20 -4.01
N LEU A 205 -4.21 -16.08 -3.00
CA LEU A 205 -4.16 -15.68 -1.60
C LEU A 205 -2.96 -14.77 -1.33
N TRP A 206 -1.81 -15.07 -1.94
CA TRP A 206 -0.61 -14.24 -1.81
C TRP A 206 -0.81 -12.82 -2.37
N ILE A 207 -1.48 -12.69 -3.52
CA ILE A 207 -1.85 -11.38 -4.10
C ILE A 207 -2.84 -10.65 -3.19
N ILE A 208 -3.87 -11.32 -2.68
CA ILE A 208 -4.86 -10.72 -1.79
C ILE A 208 -4.20 -10.23 -0.48
N LEU A 209 -3.33 -11.04 0.13
CA LEU A 209 -2.61 -10.63 1.33
C LEU A 209 -1.66 -9.45 1.08
N SER A 210 -1.04 -9.39 -0.09
CA SER A 210 -0.18 -8.26 -0.48
C SER A 210 -0.98 -6.97 -0.68
N LEU A 211 -2.16 -7.06 -1.32
CA LEU A 211 -3.11 -5.96 -1.42
C LEU A 211 -3.65 -5.53 -0.05
N TRP A 212 -3.90 -6.48 0.85
CA TRP A 212 -4.30 -6.19 2.22
C TRP A 212 -3.21 -5.43 2.98
N THR A 213 -1.93 -5.84 2.88
CA THR A 213 -0.80 -5.09 3.45
C THR A 213 -0.72 -3.68 2.92
N TYR A 214 -0.88 -3.51 1.59
CA TYR A 214 -0.96 -2.19 0.98
C TYR A 214 -2.07 -1.32 1.58
N LEU A 215 -3.29 -1.85 1.65
CA LEU A 215 -4.43 -1.14 2.23
C LEU A 215 -4.21 -0.79 3.71
N PHE A 216 -3.68 -1.72 4.49
CA PHE A 216 -3.41 -1.50 5.91
C PHE A 216 -2.43 -0.35 6.11
N LEU A 217 -1.29 -0.39 5.41
CA LEU A 217 -0.25 0.63 5.55
C LEU A 217 -0.65 1.99 4.97
N LYS A 218 -1.53 2.02 3.95
CA LYS A 218 -1.98 3.26 3.31
C LYS A 218 -3.00 4.05 4.16
N GLN A 219 -3.49 3.49 5.26
CA GLN A 219 -4.33 4.22 6.22
C GLN A 219 -3.56 5.33 6.95
N GLY A 220 -2.24 5.16 7.11
CA GLY A 220 -1.36 6.15 7.74
C GLY A 220 -0.57 6.98 6.72
N PRO A 221 -0.08 8.17 7.11
CA PRO A 221 0.83 8.97 6.31
C PRO A 221 2.26 8.40 6.34
N ILE A 222 2.40 7.12 5.97
CA ILE A 222 3.69 6.42 5.92
C ILE A 222 4.36 6.74 4.59
N ASN A 223 5.61 7.20 4.59
CA ASN A 223 6.34 7.51 3.36
C ASN A 223 6.91 6.24 2.71
N SER A 224 6.98 6.22 1.38
CA SER A 224 7.55 5.12 0.60
C SER A 224 8.99 4.78 0.98
N THR A 225 9.81 5.75 1.38
CA THR A 225 11.19 5.48 1.82
C THR A 225 11.25 4.63 3.08
N LEU A 226 10.35 4.88 4.04
CA LEU A 226 10.25 4.07 5.25
C LEU A 226 9.77 2.65 4.93
N ILE A 227 8.86 2.51 3.96
CA ILE A 227 8.39 1.20 3.47
C ILE A 227 9.52 0.44 2.75
N ILE A 228 10.37 1.12 1.99
CA ILE A 228 11.57 0.52 1.39
C ILE A 228 12.51 0.00 2.49
N SER A 229 12.74 0.76 3.55
CA SER A 229 13.51 0.27 4.71
C SER A 229 12.84 -0.95 5.38
N ALA A 230 11.52 -0.95 5.53
CA ALA A 230 10.79 -2.10 6.07
C ALA A 230 10.92 -3.33 5.15
N LEU A 231 10.91 -3.14 3.82
CA LEU A 231 11.13 -4.20 2.84
C LEU A 231 12.52 -4.82 3.00
N LEU A 232 13.57 -4.00 3.16
CA LEU A 232 14.92 -4.50 3.44
C LEU A 232 14.98 -5.32 4.73
N VAL A 233 14.28 -4.87 5.79
CA VAL A 233 14.17 -5.61 7.05
C VAL A 233 13.48 -6.96 6.86
N VAL A 234 12.37 -7.00 6.13
CA VAL A 234 11.65 -8.26 5.84
C VAL A 234 12.48 -9.20 4.95
N MET A 235 13.27 -8.66 4.02
CA MET A 235 14.21 -9.46 3.23
C MET A 235 15.37 -10.01 4.08
N ALA A 236 15.84 -9.26 5.08
CA ALA A 236 16.84 -9.71 6.05
C ALA A 236 16.27 -10.78 7.00
N TRP A 237 14.98 -10.68 7.35
CA TRP A 237 14.30 -11.65 8.20
C TRP A 237 14.25 -13.02 7.53
N ARG A 238 14.65 -14.04 8.30
CA ARG A 238 14.86 -15.44 7.85
C ARG A 238 15.99 -15.68 6.84
N SER A 239 16.79 -14.67 6.50
CA SER A 239 17.99 -14.82 5.66
C SER A 239 19.23 -15.18 6.50
N SER A 240 20.33 -15.62 5.87
CA SER A 240 21.59 -15.87 6.57
C SER A 240 22.17 -14.57 7.15
N LEU A 241 22.95 -14.65 8.24
CA LEU A 241 23.54 -13.46 8.87
C LEU A 241 24.38 -12.61 7.90
N LEU A 242 25.07 -13.26 6.95
CA LEU A 242 25.85 -12.60 5.91
C LEU A 242 25.01 -11.68 5.02
N ILE A 243 23.74 -12.04 4.78
CA ILE A 243 22.81 -11.22 3.98
C ILE A 243 22.07 -10.23 4.89
N SER A 244 21.64 -10.68 6.07
CA SER A 244 20.86 -9.87 7.00
C SER A 244 21.65 -8.65 7.50
N ILE A 245 22.95 -8.79 7.80
CA ILE A 245 23.76 -7.68 8.34
C ILE A 245 23.84 -6.50 7.35
N PRO A 246 24.28 -6.67 6.08
CA PRO A 246 24.30 -5.58 5.11
C PRO A 246 22.92 -4.96 4.87
N LEU A 247 21.86 -5.78 4.75
CA LEU A 247 20.51 -5.27 4.53
C LEU A 247 20.01 -4.41 5.68
N ILE A 248 20.26 -4.81 6.92
CA ILE A 248 19.85 -4.05 8.11
C ILE A 248 20.69 -2.78 8.30
N LEU A 249 22.00 -2.84 8.01
CA LEU A 249 22.85 -1.65 7.96
C LEU A 249 22.33 -0.63 6.94
N LEU A 250 22.04 -1.09 5.72
CA LEU A 250 21.48 -0.26 4.65
C LEU A 250 20.11 0.30 5.04
N ALA A 251 19.24 -0.51 5.65
CA ALA A 251 17.93 -0.06 6.09
C ALA A 251 18.02 1.05 7.13
N GLY A 252 18.92 0.91 8.12
CA GLY A 252 19.20 1.93 9.14
C GLY A 252 19.76 3.22 8.55
N TYR A 253 20.74 3.11 7.67
CA TYR A 253 21.30 4.27 6.97
C TYR A 253 20.23 5.00 6.16
N PHE A 254 19.43 4.23 5.41
CA PHE A 254 18.39 4.77 4.55
C PHE A 254 17.26 5.44 5.33
N THR A 255 16.89 4.94 6.51
CA THR A 255 15.92 5.65 7.37
C THR A 255 16.50 6.95 7.89
N ASN A 256 17.76 7.00 8.32
CA ASN A 256 18.41 8.23 8.80
C ASN A 256 18.37 9.34 7.74
N ILE A 257 18.88 9.06 6.53
CA ILE A 257 18.94 10.07 5.46
C ILE A 257 17.55 10.42 4.90
N SER A 258 16.53 9.62 5.17
CA SER A 258 15.14 9.88 4.79
C SER A 258 14.36 10.68 5.84
N ARG A 259 14.63 10.43 7.12
CA ARG A 259 14.11 11.17 8.28
C ARG A 259 14.79 10.66 9.56
N PHE A 260 15.53 11.52 10.27
CA PHE A 260 16.28 11.13 11.47
C PHE A 260 15.42 10.49 12.57
N THR A 261 14.13 10.82 12.67
CA THR A 261 13.22 10.23 13.67
C THR A 261 12.94 8.73 13.43
N TRP A 262 13.31 8.18 12.27
CA TRP A 262 13.10 6.76 11.90
C TRP A 262 14.33 5.88 12.10
N ILE A 263 15.41 6.44 12.64
CA ILE A 263 16.72 5.80 12.80
C ILE A 263 16.67 4.45 13.54
N PHE A 264 15.80 4.32 14.54
CA PHE A 264 15.67 3.10 15.36
C PHE A 264 14.74 2.05 14.75
N ALA A 265 13.94 2.41 13.74
CA ALA A 265 12.87 1.56 13.24
C ALA A 265 13.39 0.22 12.68
N PRO A 266 14.43 0.18 11.83
CA PRO A 266 14.93 -1.09 11.30
C PRO A 266 15.43 -2.06 12.37
N SER A 267 16.15 -1.56 13.39
CA SER A 267 16.63 -2.35 14.53
C SER A 267 15.49 -2.96 15.33
N ILE A 268 14.49 -2.14 15.69
CA ILE A 268 13.35 -2.59 16.48
C ILE A 268 12.55 -3.64 15.68
N TRP A 269 12.28 -3.38 14.40
CA TRP A 269 11.49 -4.29 13.57
C TRP A 269 12.17 -5.65 13.37
N ILE A 270 13.48 -5.69 13.07
CA ILE A 270 14.17 -6.97 12.88
C ILE A 270 14.21 -7.77 14.18
N ALA A 271 14.41 -7.11 15.33
CA ALA A 271 14.38 -7.77 16.63
C ALA A 271 12.99 -8.35 16.93
N MET A 272 11.92 -7.57 16.70
CA MET A 272 10.54 -8.03 16.88
C MET A 272 10.20 -9.23 16.00
N LEU A 273 10.62 -9.21 14.72
CA LEU A 273 10.37 -10.30 13.78
C LEU A 273 11.14 -11.57 14.14
N GLU A 274 12.41 -11.46 14.53
CA GLU A 274 13.22 -12.61 14.95
C GLU A 274 12.72 -13.21 16.28
N LEU A 275 12.22 -12.40 17.20
CA LEU A 275 11.63 -12.88 18.45
C LEU A 275 10.26 -13.54 18.22
N SER A 276 9.43 -12.97 17.34
CA SER A 276 8.09 -13.47 17.02
C SER A 276 8.12 -14.80 16.26
N ASP A 277 9.19 -15.06 15.50
CA ASP A 277 9.40 -16.31 14.77
C ASP A 277 10.12 -17.39 15.61
N SER A 278 10.52 -17.06 16.85
CA SER A 278 11.32 -17.97 17.67
C SER A 278 10.48 -19.10 18.27
N THR A 279 10.86 -20.34 17.98
CA THR A 279 10.29 -21.50 18.68
C THR A 279 10.82 -21.52 20.11
N LEU A 280 9.91 -21.45 21.08
CA LEU A 280 10.25 -21.60 22.48
C LEU A 280 10.80 -23.02 22.74
N LYS A 281 11.81 -23.12 23.60
CA LYS A 281 12.24 -24.40 24.16
C LYS A 281 11.12 -25.00 25.02
N ARG A 282 11.29 -26.27 25.41
CA ARG A 282 10.35 -27.03 26.26
C ARG A 282 10.08 -26.37 27.63
N ASP A 283 10.98 -25.51 28.09
CA ASP A 283 10.91 -24.70 29.31
C ASP A 283 10.35 -23.28 29.10
N GLY A 284 9.89 -22.96 27.89
CA GLY A 284 9.39 -21.64 27.53
C GLY A 284 10.48 -20.60 27.22
N GLN A 285 11.77 -20.97 27.22
CA GLN A 285 12.87 -20.04 26.96
C GLN A 285 13.23 -19.95 25.47
N ILE A 286 13.67 -18.77 25.03
CA ILE A 286 14.21 -18.57 23.67
C ILE A 286 15.63 -19.15 23.59
N GLN A 287 15.97 -19.77 22.45
CA GLN A 287 17.29 -20.38 22.23
C GLN A 287 18.41 -19.32 22.17
N ARG A 288 19.62 -19.67 22.64
CA ARG A 288 20.76 -18.73 22.78
C ARG A 288 21.26 -18.19 21.43
N ASP A 289 21.29 -19.04 20.41
CA ASP A 289 21.62 -18.69 19.03
C ASP A 289 20.67 -17.62 18.47
N ARG A 290 19.37 -17.72 18.79
CA ARG A 290 18.37 -16.72 18.42
C ARG A 290 18.60 -15.39 19.13
N TRP A 291 18.91 -15.41 20.42
CA TRP A 291 19.29 -14.19 21.14
C TRP A 291 20.52 -13.52 20.54
N ILE A 292 21.56 -14.28 20.23
CA ILE A 292 22.77 -13.76 19.58
C ILE A 292 22.39 -13.09 18.26
N ARG A 293 21.62 -13.79 17.40
CA ARG A 293 21.15 -13.24 16.13
C ARG A 293 20.34 -11.95 16.30
N VAL A 294 19.38 -11.92 17.24
CA VAL A 294 18.56 -10.73 17.54
C VAL A 294 19.46 -9.56 17.94
N ILE A 295 20.35 -9.76 18.91
CA ILE A 295 21.25 -8.72 19.42
C ILE A 295 22.19 -8.22 18.32
N THR A 296 22.76 -9.14 17.53
CA THR A 296 23.62 -8.80 16.39
C THR A 296 22.88 -7.93 15.39
N LEU A 297 21.70 -8.36 14.90
CA LEU A 297 20.95 -7.61 13.89
C LEU A 297 20.42 -6.28 14.44
N PHE A 298 19.95 -6.26 15.68
CA PHE A 298 19.55 -5.02 16.37
C PHE A 298 20.71 -4.01 16.41
N GLY A 299 21.89 -4.46 16.85
CA GLY A 299 23.10 -3.65 16.94
C GLY A 299 23.55 -3.13 15.58
N PHE A 300 23.59 -3.98 14.55
CA PHE A 300 23.94 -3.54 13.19
C PHE A 300 22.93 -2.54 12.61
N GLY A 301 21.64 -2.65 12.94
CA GLY A 301 20.67 -1.63 12.53
C GLY A 301 20.94 -0.27 13.18
N LEU A 302 21.38 -0.25 14.44
CA LEU A 302 21.73 0.99 15.14
C LEU A 302 23.01 1.58 14.58
N ILE A 303 24.01 0.75 14.29
CA ILE A 303 25.24 1.18 13.61
C ILE A 303 24.90 1.83 12.26
N GLY A 304 24.04 1.18 11.47
CA GLY A 304 23.61 1.70 10.17
C GLY A 304 22.87 3.02 10.28
N GLY A 305 21.99 3.16 11.28
CA GLY A 305 21.23 4.39 11.48
C GLY A 305 22.00 5.54 12.11
N VAL A 306 22.86 5.27 13.10
CA VAL A 306 23.50 6.30 13.94
C VAL A 306 24.94 6.56 13.52
N LEU A 307 25.76 5.52 13.41
CA LEU A 307 27.20 5.68 13.21
C LEU A 307 27.57 5.86 11.74
N LEU A 308 26.96 5.08 10.85
CA LEU A 308 27.31 5.08 9.43
C LEU A 308 27.09 6.44 8.74
N PRO A 309 26.00 7.20 9.00
CA PRO A 309 25.83 8.53 8.43
C PRO A 309 26.89 9.53 8.88
N GLU A 310 27.33 9.46 10.14
CA GLU A 310 28.39 10.35 10.65
C GLU A 310 29.75 9.99 10.08
N LEU A 311 30.06 8.69 9.94
CA LEU A 311 31.29 8.23 9.30
C LEU A 311 31.38 8.68 7.84
N ILE A 312 30.28 8.63 7.09
CA ILE A 312 30.25 9.06 5.68
C ILE A 312 30.46 10.57 5.56
N LYS A 313 30.03 11.38 6.53
CA LYS A 313 30.28 12.84 6.50
C LYS A 313 31.76 13.20 6.72
N LEU A 314 32.54 12.29 7.30
CA LEU A 314 33.97 12.50 7.58
C LEU A 314 34.89 12.07 6.42
N LEU A 315 34.34 11.35 5.43
CA LEU A 315 35.03 10.90 4.21
C LEU A 315 34.83 11.90 3.07
#